data_AF-X8H4R6-F1
#
_entry.id   AF-X8H4R6-F1
#
_cell.length_a   1.000
_cell.length_b   1.000
_cell.length_c   1.000
_cell.angle_alpha   90.00
_cell.angle_beta   90.00
_cell.angle_gamma   90.00
#
_symmetry.space_group_name_H-M   'P 1'
#
loop_
_entity.id
_entity.type
_entity.pdbx_description
1 polymer ?
#
loop_
_entity_poly.entity_id
_entity_poly.type
_entity_poly.pdbx_seq_one_letter_code
_entity_poly.pdbx_strand_id
1 'polypeptide(L)'
;MEQYVIALILGVIEGITECIPVSSTGHMIIIGHMLNFEGTHADVFEVFIQIGAILAIYTHYRRTFNGFLKRKNWIKHAAYLCYILVRACYPY
;
A
#
# COMPACT_ATOMS: atom_id res chain seq x y z
N MET A 1 2.03 -2.95 27.07
CA MET A 1 1.95 -1.49 26.82
C MET A 1 2.80 -1.15 25.60
N GLU A 2 4.12 -1.34 25.66
CA GLU A 2 5.10 -1.08 24.58
C GLU A 2 4.61 -1.38 23.16
N GLN A 3 4.07 -2.58 22.91
CA GLN A 3 3.60 -3.01 21.58
C GLN A 3 2.54 -2.08 20.96
N TYR A 4 1.70 -1.40 21.76
CA TYR A 4 0.74 -0.42 21.23
C TYR A 4 1.41 0.89 20.83
N VAL A 5 2.50 1.28 21.49
CA VAL A 5 3.30 2.46 21.15
C VAL A 5 4.11 2.17 19.87
N ILE A 6 4.70 0.98 19.76
CA ILE A 6 5.34 0.47 18.55
C ILE A 6 4.37 0.45 17.37
N ALA A 7 3.17 -0.11 17.56
CA ALA A 7 2.12 -0.15 16.53
C ALA A 7 1.69 1.26 16.06
N LEU A 8 1.58 2.22 16.98
CA LEU A 8 1.27 3.61 16.65
C LEU A 8 2.40 4.26 15.83
N ILE A 9 3.66 4.05 16.22
CA ILE A 9 4.83 4.60 15.52
C ILE A 9 4.94 4.03 14.11
N LEU A 10 4.86 2.71 13.95
CA LEU A 10 4.90 2.04 12.65
C LEU A 10 3.74 2.49 11.75
N GLY A 11 2.52 2.61 12.30
CA GLY A 11 1.35 3.09 11.57
C GLY A 11 1.47 4.55 11.08
N VAL A 12 2.11 5.42 11.88
CA VAL A 12 2.38 6.82 11.49
C VAL A 12 3.50 6.90 10.45
N ILE A 13 4.56 6.09 10.59
CA ILE A 13 5.66 6.04 9.62
C ILE A 13 5.13 5.57 8.26
N GLU A 14 4.45 4.42 8.19
CA GLU A 14 3.92 3.87 6.94
C GLU A 14 2.92 4.82 6.26
N GLY A 15 2.02 5.45 7.03
CA GLY A 15 1.09 6.44 6.49
C GLY A 15 1.77 7.66 5.85
N ILE A 16 3.01 7.97 6.24
CA ILE A 16 3.84 9.03 5.66
C ILE A 16 4.71 8.47 4.51
N THR A 17 5.35 7.31 4.70
CA THR A 17 6.27 6.72 3.71
C THR A 17 5.59 6.11 2.50
N GLU A 18 4.31 5.72 2.59
CA GLU A 18 3.51 5.30 1.43
C GLU A 18 2.98 6.51 0.62
N CYS A 19 2.93 7.71 1.24
CA CYS A 19 2.55 8.95 0.56
C CYS A 19 3.72 9.65 -0.17
N ILE A 20 4.94 9.12 -0.04
CA ILE A 20 6.19 9.67 -0.58
C ILE A 20 6.89 8.52 -1.33
N PRO A 21 7.55 8.72 -2.49
CA PRO A 21 8.23 7.63 -3.20
C PRO A 21 9.57 7.23 -2.55
N VAL A 22 9.51 6.81 -1.28
CA VAL A 22 10.58 6.16 -0.51
C VAL A 22 10.16 4.71 -0.25
N SER A 23 11.12 3.78 -0.10
CA SER A 23 10.76 2.37 0.14
C SER A 23 10.20 2.18 1.55
N SER A 24 8.87 2.05 1.65
CA SER A 24 8.10 1.75 2.86
C SER A 24 8.60 0.47 3.53
N THR A 25 8.50 -0.66 2.82
CA THR A 25 8.99 -1.99 3.25
C THR A 25 10.45 -1.99 3.71
N GLY A 26 11.33 -1.23 3.04
CA GLY A 26 12.72 -1.09 3.46
C GLY A 26 12.90 -0.45 4.84
N HIS A 27 12.09 0.55 5.18
CA HIS A 27 12.08 1.15 6.52
C HIS A 27 11.41 0.22 7.54
N MET A 28 10.31 -0.44 7.16
CA MET A 28 9.57 -1.34 8.05
C MET A 28 10.45 -2.50 8.55
N ILE A 29 11.20 -3.15 7.65
CA ILE A 29 12.13 -4.24 7.99
C ILE A 29 13.23 -3.76 8.94
N ILE A 30 13.84 -2.60 8.68
CA ILE A 30 14.92 -2.04 9.52
C ILE A 30 14.39 -1.70 10.92
N ILE A 31 13.22 -1.06 11.00
CA ILE A 31 12.62 -0.65 12.28
C ILE A 31 12.10 -1.87 13.06
N GLY A 32 11.56 -2.89 12.37
CA GLY A 32 11.16 -4.18 12.97
C GLY A 32 12.34 -4.87 13.66
N HIS A 33 13.47 -5.03 12.96
CA HIS A 33 14.73 -5.51 13.54
C HIS A 33 15.18 -4.67 14.75
N MET A 34 15.19 -3.34 14.63
CA MET A 34 15.61 -2.46 15.74
C MET A 34 14.70 -2.56 16.98
N LEU A 35 13.45 -2.99 16.82
CA LEU A 35 12.48 -3.16 17.90
C LEU A 35 12.34 -4.63 18.39
N ASN A 36 13.16 -5.56 17.89
CA ASN A 36 13.01 -7.01 18.12
C ASN A 36 11.61 -7.54 17.73
N PHE A 37 10.95 -6.88 16.78
CA PHE A 37 9.62 -7.25 16.27
C PHE A 37 9.79 -7.90 14.90
N GLU A 38 10.28 -9.13 14.91
CA GLU A 38 10.70 -9.90 13.72
C GLU A 38 9.81 -11.13 13.47
N GLY A 39 9.82 -11.62 12.22
CA GLY A 39 9.11 -12.83 11.79
C GLY A 39 7.67 -12.57 11.35
N THR A 40 6.93 -13.66 11.09
CA THR A 40 5.62 -13.63 10.38
C THR A 40 4.52 -12.78 11.03
N HIS A 41 4.64 -12.44 12.31
CA HIS A 41 3.74 -11.48 12.96
C HIS A 41 4.00 -10.03 12.53
N ALA A 42 5.24 -9.67 12.21
CA ALA A 42 5.61 -8.37 11.67
C ALA A 42 5.18 -8.24 10.20
N ASP A 43 5.48 -9.25 9.37
CA ASP A 43 5.09 -9.28 7.94
C ASP A 43 3.58 -9.09 7.76
N VAL A 44 2.77 -9.81 8.56
CA VAL A 44 1.31 -9.70 8.54
C VAL A 44 0.84 -8.33 9.04
N PHE A 45 1.54 -7.75 10.03
CA PHE A 45 1.22 -6.43 10.57
C PHE A 45 1.52 -5.28 9.58
N GLU A 46 2.63 -5.36 8.83
CA GLU A 46 2.94 -4.46 7.70
C GLU A 46 1.79 -4.47 6.68
N VAL A 47 1.38 -5.66 6.20
CA VAL A 47 0.27 -5.81 5.26
C VAL A 47 -1.03 -5.20 5.81
N PHE A 48 -1.33 -5.36 7.11
CA PHE A 48 -2.52 -4.75 7.72
C PHE A 48 -2.46 -3.22 7.78
N ILE A 49 -1.30 -2.62 8.10
CA ILE A 49 -1.15 -1.15 8.08
C ILE A 49 -1.28 -0.62 6.65
N GLN A 50 -0.64 -1.27 5.69
CA GLN A 50 -0.63 -0.84 4.29
C GLN A 50 -2.04 -0.87 3.67
N ILE A 51 -2.85 -1.88 4.00
CA ILE A 51 -4.30 -1.90 3.68
C ILE A 51 -5.03 -0.70 4.33
N GLY A 52 -4.66 -0.33 5.55
CA GLY A 52 -5.16 0.87 6.23
C GLY A 52 -4.81 2.18 5.52
N ALA A 53 -3.57 2.33 5.05
CA ALA A 53 -3.12 3.48 4.27
C ALA A 53 -3.88 3.59 2.94
N ILE A 54 -4.04 2.49 2.20
CA ILE A 54 -4.85 2.41 0.98
C ILE A 54 -6.31 2.80 1.26
N LEU A 55 -6.88 2.38 2.39
CA LEU A 55 -8.25 2.73 2.79
C LEU A 55 -8.38 4.23 3.16
N ALA A 56 -7.36 4.83 3.77
CA ALA A 56 -7.32 6.27 4.04
C ALA A 56 -7.29 7.08 2.73
N ILE A 57 -6.46 6.66 1.76
CA ILE A 57 -6.41 7.27 0.42
C ILE A 57 -7.75 7.11 -0.31
N TYR A 58 -8.34 5.91 -0.30
CA TYR A 58 -9.66 5.65 -0.90
C TYR A 58 -10.77 6.51 -0.27
N THR A 59 -10.83 6.62 1.06
CA THR A 59 -11.87 7.41 1.75
C THR A 59 -11.70 8.91 1.53
N HIS A 60 -10.46 9.39 1.36
CA HIS A 60 -10.17 10.76 0.93
C HIS A 60 -10.66 11.01 -0.51
N TYR A 61 -10.26 10.16 -1.46
CA TYR A 61 -10.57 10.34 -2.90
C TYR A 61 -11.93 9.79 -3.35
N ARG A 62 -12.76 9.28 -2.43
CA ARG A 62 -14.06 8.63 -2.71
C ARG A 62 -14.97 9.36 -3.71
N ARG A 63 -15.01 10.70 -3.70
CA ARG A 63 -15.81 11.48 -4.66
C ARG A 63 -15.28 11.36 -6.09
N THR A 64 -13.96 11.48 -6.25
CA THR A 64 -13.26 11.30 -7.53
C THR A 64 -13.37 9.86 -8.01
N PHE A 65 -13.21 8.88 -7.12
CA PHE A 65 -13.30 7.45 -7.45
C PHE A 65 -14.71 7.05 -7.91
N ASN A 66 -15.75 7.49 -7.22
CA ASN A 66 -17.15 7.23 -7.64
C ASN A 66 -17.52 7.98 -8.94
N GLY A 67 -16.94 9.16 -9.18
CA GLY A 67 -17.03 9.85 -10.47
C GLY A 67 -16.32 9.09 -11.59
N PHE A 68 -15.17 8.51 -11.29
CA PHE A 68 -14.40 7.67 -12.21
C PHE A 68 -15.20 6.42 -12.60
N LEU A 69 -15.71 5.63 -11.64
CA LEU A 69 -16.49 4.39 -11.92
C LEU A 69 -17.65 4.59 -12.92
N LYS A 70 -18.31 5.75 -12.91
CA LYS A 70 -19.43 6.05 -13.83
C LYS A 70 -19.01 6.29 -15.29
N ARG A 71 -17.72 6.43 -15.59
CA ARG A 71 -17.20 6.80 -16.91
C ARG A 71 -17.09 5.58 -17.83
N LYS A 72 -18.20 5.25 -18.51
CA LYS A 72 -18.49 4.10 -19.40
C LYS A 72 -17.34 3.53 -20.29
N ASN A 73 -16.28 4.28 -20.57
CA ASN A 73 -15.17 3.86 -21.43
C ASN A 73 -13.95 3.29 -20.67
N TRP A 74 -13.87 3.36 -19.33
CA TRP A 74 -12.73 2.82 -18.55
C TRP A 74 -12.38 1.39 -18.90
N ILE A 75 -13.39 0.50 -18.96
CA ILE A 75 -13.21 -0.94 -19.13
C ILE A 75 -12.38 -1.24 -20.39
N LYS A 76 -12.55 -0.46 -21.46
CA LYS A 76 -11.78 -0.60 -22.70
C LYS A 76 -10.32 -0.15 -22.53
N HIS A 77 -10.06 0.93 -21.80
CA HIS A 77 -8.70 1.40 -21.53
C HIS A 77 -7.96 0.49 -20.54
N ALA A 78 -8.64 0.02 -19.49
CA ALA A 78 -8.10 -0.93 -18.53
C ALA A 78 -7.74 -2.28 -19.19
N ALA A 79 -8.61 -2.80 -20.07
CA ALA A 79 -8.32 -4.01 -20.85
C ALA A 79 -7.12 -3.81 -21.79
N TYR A 80 -6.99 -2.64 -22.43
CA TYR A 80 -5.85 -2.33 -23.32
C TYR A 80 -4.52 -2.19 -22.55
N LEU A 81 -4.53 -1.53 -21.39
CA LEU A 81 -3.38 -1.47 -20.48
C LEU A 81 -2.99 -2.85 -19.97
N CYS A 82 -3.96 -3.68 -19.58
CA CYS A 82 -3.72 -5.06 -19.16
C CYS A 82 -3.08 -5.89 -20.29
N TYR A 83 -3.57 -5.76 -21.53
CA TYR A 83 -2.98 -6.41 -22.71
C TYR A 83 -1.51 -5.98 -22.95
N ILE A 84 -1.21 -4.68 -22.81
CA ILE A 84 0.17 -4.16 -22.91
C ILE A 84 1.06 -4.74 -21.79
N LEU A 85 0.58 -4.74 -20.55
CA LEU A 85 1.33 -5.28 -19.40
C LEU A 85 1.60 -6.78 -19.54
N VAL A 86 0.62 -7.57 -19.99
CA VAL A 86 0.81 -9.00 -20.28
C VAL A 86 1.85 -9.20 -21.39
N ARG A 87 1.90 -8.34 -22.41
CA ARG A 87 2.93 -8.37 -23.46
C ARG A 87 4.30 -7.82 -23.06
N ALA A 88 4.38 -7.01 -22.00
CA ALA A 88 5.65 -6.52 -21.45
C ALA A 88 6.23 -7.49 -20.40
N CYS A 89 5.35 -8.23 -19.71
CA CYS A 89 5.72 -9.26 -18.73
C CYS A 89 6.01 -10.64 -19.37
N TYR A 90 5.72 -10.81 -20.66
CA TYR A 90 6.23 -11.93 -21.45
C TYR A 90 7.59 -11.54 -22.05
N PRO A 91 8.72 -12.09 -21.56
CA PRO A 91 10.00 -11.91 -22.22
C PRO A 91 9.99 -12.67 -23.57
N TYR A 92 10.62 -12.06 -24.57
CA TYR A 92 10.85 -12.62 -25.90
C TYR A 92 12.30 -13.14 -25.99
#